data_AF-A0A7L2UIH9-F1
#
_entry.id   AF-A0A7L2UIH9-F1
#
_cell.length_a   1.000
_cell.length_b   1.000
_cell.length_c   1.000
_cell.angle_alpha   90.00
_cell.angle_beta   90.00
_cell.angle_gamma   90.00
#
_symmetry.space_group_name_H-M   'P 1'
#
loop_
_entity.id
_entity.type
_entity.pdbx_description
1 polymer ?
#
loop_
_entity_poly.entity_id
_entity_poly.type
_entity_poly.pdbx_seq_one_letter_code
_entity_poly.pdbx_strand_id
1 'polypeptide(L)'
;IPALEGTPWTTDCGWGCMLRSAQMLLAQGLILHLLGRGKGGRGGPPKPRRDPPGRTRDPPGRTRAPREAEQRHRTIVAWFADHPRAPFGIHRLVELGRNAGKKAGDWYGPSIVAHILRRAVETCPETGGLSVYVSQDCTVYKGDVAGLVQGDAERTAPEPGQRRAVVILVPVRLGGESLNPVYVDCELLKLKSCVGIIGGKPRHSLYFVGFQGTGAGAGAYPPPQSFPAPPQSFHCGSPRKMAFGKMDPSCTIGFYAAGGSGLEELCAELNRV
;
A
#
# COMPACT_ATOMS: atom_id res chain seq x y z
N ILE A 1 14.42 17.78 -3.24
CA ILE A 1 13.75 17.72 -1.91
C ILE A 1 14.64 18.44 -0.90
N PRO A 2 14.16 18.92 0.27
CA PRO A 2 15.05 19.45 1.29
C PRO A 2 16.15 18.43 1.63
N ALA A 3 17.31 18.88 2.13
CA ALA A 3 18.38 17.95 2.47
C ALA A 3 17.90 16.93 3.51
N LEU A 4 18.23 15.65 3.29
CA LEU A 4 17.98 14.59 4.26
C LEU A 4 18.89 14.81 5.46
N GLU A 5 18.29 14.81 6.65
CA GLU A 5 18.95 15.22 7.88
C GLU A 5 20.28 14.48 8.10
N GLY A 6 21.33 15.28 8.39
CA GLY A 6 22.69 14.79 8.59
C GLY A 6 23.44 14.46 7.30
N THR A 7 22.91 14.81 6.11
CA THR A 7 23.53 14.48 4.82
C THR A 7 23.38 15.60 3.78
N PRO A 8 24.21 15.64 2.72
CA PRO A 8 24.02 16.56 1.60
C PRO A 8 22.96 16.06 0.59
N TRP A 9 22.31 14.91 0.83
CA TRP A 9 21.40 14.31 -0.14
C TRP A 9 20.10 15.13 -0.25
N THR A 10 19.85 15.67 -1.44
CA THR A 10 18.60 16.37 -1.83
C THR A 10 17.76 15.57 -2.83
N THR A 11 18.09 14.29 -2.98
CA THR A 11 17.44 13.31 -3.85
C THR A 11 17.63 11.89 -3.32
N ASP A 12 16.66 11.02 -3.58
CA ASP A 12 16.74 9.58 -3.33
C ASP A 12 17.06 8.74 -4.58
N CYS A 13 17.33 9.40 -5.70
CA CYS A 13 17.73 8.75 -6.95
C CYS A 13 18.95 7.85 -6.74
N GLY A 14 18.84 6.60 -7.21
CA GLY A 14 19.91 5.61 -7.15
C GLY A 14 19.97 4.78 -5.86
N TRP A 15 19.17 5.07 -4.83
CA TRP A 15 19.17 4.31 -3.57
C TRP A 15 17.79 4.13 -2.91
N GLY A 16 16.86 5.09 -3.06
CA GLY A 16 15.56 5.11 -2.37
C GLY A 16 14.47 4.17 -2.91
N CYS A 17 14.74 3.41 -3.97
CA CYS A 17 13.72 2.62 -4.69
C CYS A 17 12.87 1.68 -3.81
N MET A 18 13.45 1.04 -2.78
CA MET A 18 12.68 0.20 -1.86
C MET A 18 11.78 1.03 -0.93
N LEU A 19 12.25 2.18 -0.45
CA LEU A 19 11.44 3.09 0.36
C LEU A 19 10.25 3.61 -0.45
N ARG A 20 10.44 3.95 -1.73
CA ARG A 20 9.34 4.32 -2.64
C ARG A 20 8.36 3.17 -2.87
N SER A 21 8.86 1.94 -3.00
CA SER A 21 8.01 0.75 -3.12
C SER A 21 7.16 0.54 -1.87
N ALA A 22 7.75 0.71 -0.70
CA ALA A 22 7.06 0.65 0.60
C ALA A 22 6.01 1.76 0.76
N GLN A 23 6.31 2.99 0.32
CA GLN A 23 5.34 4.09 0.29
C GLN A 23 4.12 3.72 -0.55
N MET A 24 4.30 3.13 -1.74
CA MET A 24 3.19 2.73 -2.60
C MET A 24 2.32 1.62 -1.97
N LEU A 25 2.94 0.63 -1.33
CA LEU A 25 2.21 -0.43 -0.63
C LEU A 25 1.40 0.13 0.55
N LEU A 26 2.00 1.00 1.37
CA LEU A 26 1.29 1.63 2.49
C LEU A 26 0.17 2.55 2.00
N ALA A 27 0.41 3.35 0.95
CA ALA A 27 -0.59 4.21 0.35
C ALA A 27 -1.81 3.40 -0.12
N GLN A 28 -1.59 2.22 -0.72
CA GLN A 28 -2.67 1.32 -1.09
C GLN A 28 -3.46 0.83 0.13
N GLY A 29 -2.79 0.47 1.22
CA GLY A 29 -3.45 0.12 2.49
C GLY A 29 -4.30 1.26 3.05
N LEU A 30 -3.79 2.50 3.05
CA LEU A 30 -4.50 3.70 3.50
C LEU A 30 -5.70 4.04 2.60
N ILE A 31 -5.58 3.88 1.28
CA ILE A 31 -6.69 4.04 0.33
C ILE A 31 -7.81 3.05 0.68
N LEU A 32 -7.48 1.77 0.86
CA LEU A 32 -8.47 0.74 1.25
C LEU A 32 -9.13 1.05 2.60
N HIS A 33 -8.36 1.61 3.53
CA HIS A 33 -8.83 1.93 4.87
C HIS A 33 -9.75 3.15 4.93
N LEU A 34 -9.32 4.26 4.33
CA LEU A 34 -9.97 5.58 4.48
C LEU A 34 -10.99 5.89 3.37
N LEU A 35 -10.85 5.25 2.20
CA LEU A 35 -11.73 5.45 1.04
C LEU A 35 -12.55 4.18 0.71
N GLY A 36 -12.14 3.02 1.21
CA GLY A 36 -12.75 1.73 0.88
C GLY A 36 -12.34 1.21 -0.50
N ARG A 37 -12.73 -0.04 -0.80
CA ARG A 37 -12.70 -0.53 -2.18
C ARG A 37 -13.89 0.05 -2.93
N GLY A 38 -13.62 0.90 -3.93
CA GLY A 38 -14.67 1.41 -4.80
C GLY A 38 -15.57 0.28 -5.30
N LYS A 39 -16.88 0.41 -5.13
CA LYS A 39 -17.84 -0.53 -5.71
C LYS A 39 -17.67 -0.51 -7.23
N GLY A 40 -17.05 -1.55 -7.77
CA GLY A 40 -17.03 -1.98 -9.18
C GLY A 40 -17.16 -0.90 -10.26
N GLY A 41 -16.04 -0.58 -10.91
CA GLY A 41 -16.02 -0.03 -12.27
C GLY A 41 -16.53 -1.04 -13.30
N ARG A 42 -17.82 -1.39 -13.24
CA ARG A 42 -18.60 -1.91 -14.38
C ARG A 42 -19.45 -0.82 -15.03
N GLY A 43 -19.01 0.44 -14.93
CA GLY A 43 -19.48 1.51 -15.78
C GLY A 43 -18.33 1.92 -16.67
N GLY A 44 -18.44 1.67 -17.98
CA GLY A 44 -17.60 2.39 -18.95
C GLY A 44 -17.76 3.91 -18.78
N PRO A 45 -16.91 4.71 -19.43
CA PRO A 45 -17.07 6.17 -19.40
C PRO A 45 -18.53 6.51 -19.73
N PRO A 46 -19.19 7.39 -18.95
CA PRO A 46 -20.54 7.83 -19.29
C PRO A 46 -20.48 8.39 -20.70
N LYS A 47 -21.24 7.77 -21.63
CA LYS A 47 -21.41 8.33 -22.97
C LYS A 47 -21.84 9.79 -22.81
N PRO A 48 -21.23 10.75 -23.51
CA PRO A 48 -21.68 12.12 -23.46
C PRO A 48 -23.12 12.16 -23.95
N ARG A 49 -24.07 12.36 -23.04
CA ARG A 49 -25.43 12.71 -23.41
C ARG A 49 -25.35 14.11 -23.98
N ARG A 50 -25.67 14.25 -25.27
CA ARG A 50 -26.02 15.53 -25.86
C ARG A 50 -27.34 15.96 -25.23
N ASP A 51 -27.26 16.71 -24.14
CA ASP A 51 -28.45 17.36 -23.60
C ASP A 51 -28.78 18.57 -24.50
N PRO A 52 -30.06 18.79 -24.86
CA PRO A 52 -30.47 19.96 -25.63
C PRO A 52 -30.26 21.25 -24.81
N PRO A 53 -30.03 22.41 -25.45
CA PRO A 53 -29.85 23.66 -24.73
C PRO A 53 -31.19 24.13 -24.17
N GLY A 54 -31.44 23.86 -22.89
CA GLY A 54 -32.65 24.31 -22.23
C GLY A 54 -32.70 23.95 -20.75
N ARG A 55 -32.34 24.93 -19.89
CA ARG A 55 -32.67 25.08 -18.46
C ARG A 55 -32.87 23.80 -17.64
N THR A 56 -31.99 23.57 -16.67
CA THR A 56 -32.41 23.20 -15.31
C THR A 56 -31.32 23.62 -14.31
N ARG A 57 -31.72 24.33 -13.25
CA ARG A 57 -30.91 24.55 -12.06
C ARG A 57 -30.60 23.18 -11.45
N ASP A 58 -29.33 22.89 -11.19
CA ASP A 58 -28.94 21.70 -10.46
C ASP A 58 -29.62 21.68 -9.07
N PRO A 59 -30.22 20.55 -8.65
CA PRO A 59 -30.81 20.44 -7.32
C PRO A 59 -29.72 20.42 -6.23
N PRO A 60 -29.93 21.08 -5.09
CA PRO A 60 -28.96 21.10 -3.99
C PRO A 60 -28.98 19.75 -3.27
N GLY A 61 -28.04 18.85 -3.60
CA GLY A 61 -27.91 17.59 -2.84
C GLY A 61 -27.11 16.46 -3.47
N ARG A 62 -26.68 16.56 -4.75
CA ARG A 62 -26.10 15.41 -5.48
C ARG A 62 -24.56 15.29 -5.52
N THR A 63 -23.78 16.10 -4.80
CA THR A 63 -22.31 16.18 -5.05
C THR A 63 -21.39 16.27 -3.82
N ARG A 64 -21.82 15.92 -2.60
CA ARG A 64 -20.94 16.01 -1.41
C ARG A 64 -19.94 14.84 -1.28
N ALA A 65 -20.38 13.61 -1.46
CA ALA A 65 -19.55 12.40 -1.26
C ALA A 65 -18.33 12.29 -2.21
N PRO A 66 -18.42 12.64 -3.52
CA PRO A 66 -17.24 12.61 -4.39
C PRO A 66 -16.17 13.62 -3.97
N ARG A 67 -16.58 14.80 -3.47
CA ARG A 67 -15.66 15.85 -3.01
C ARG A 67 -14.95 15.46 -1.71
N GLU A 68 -15.66 14.82 -0.77
CA GLU A 68 -15.07 14.32 0.47
C GLU A 68 -14.03 13.21 0.21
N ALA A 69 -14.34 12.26 -0.69
CA ALA A 69 -13.40 11.20 -1.08
C ALA A 69 -12.14 11.76 -1.76
N GLU A 70 -12.30 12.76 -2.63
CA GLU A 70 -11.19 13.45 -3.29
C GLU A 70 -10.32 14.23 -2.29
N GLN A 71 -10.92 14.89 -1.30
CA GLN A 71 -10.18 15.59 -0.25
C GLN A 71 -9.39 14.62 0.63
N ARG A 72 -9.98 13.48 1.00
CA ARG A 72 -9.26 12.42 1.72
C ARG A 72 -8.13 11.84 0.88
N HIS A 73 -8.35 11.61 -0.41
CA HIS A 73 -7.30 11.17 -1.33
C HIS A 73 -6.13 12.15 -1.38
N ARG A 74 -6.40 13.46 -1.53
CA ARG A 74 -5.36 14.52 -1.47
C ARG A 74 -4.60 14.51 -0.14
N THR A 75 -5.30 14.27 0.96
CA THR A 75 -4.69 14.17 2.30
C THR A 75 -3.72 12.99 2.37
N ILE A 76 -4.14 11.81 1.88
CA ILE A 76 -3.28 10.63 1.80
C ILE A 76 -2.03 10.94 0.96
N VAL A 77 -2.19 11.52 -0.24
CA VAL A 77 -1.05 11.88 -1.09
C VAL A 77 -0.09 12.83 -0.39
N ALA A 78 -0.60 13.83 0.33
CA ALA A 78 0.21 14.79 1.08
C ALA A 78 1.06 14.13 2.17
N TRP A 79 0.60 13.02 2.78
CA TRP A 79 1.39 12.29 3.76
C TRP A 79 2.65 11.63 3.21
N PHE A 80 2.73 11.42 1.89
CA PHE A 80 3.89 10.86 1.20
C PHE A 80 4.78 11.91 0.53
N ALA A 81 4.48 13.20 0.73
CA ALA A 81 5.28 14.29 0.18
C ALA A 81 6.75 14.21 0.65
N ASP A 82 7.67 14.68 -0.20
CA ASP A 82 9.09 14.71 0.13
C ASP A 82 9.45 15.92 0.99
N HIS A 83 8.89 15.93 2.20
CA HIS A 83 9.04 16.99 3.17
C HIS A 83 9.23 16.40 4.57
N PRO A 84 10.08 16.99 5.45
CA PRO A 84 10.30 16.49 6.81
C PRO A 84 9.04 16.31 7.66
N ARG A 85 7.99 17.10 7.39
CA ARG A 85 6.71 17.05 8.11
C ARG A 85 5.75 15.96 7.61
N ALA A 86 6.03 15.33 6.47
CA ALA A 86 5.15 14.31 5.91
C ALA A 86 5.39 12.96 6.64
N PRO A 87 4.37 12.36 7.28
CA PRO A 87 4.56 11.21 8.17
C PRO A 87 5.03 9.94 7.45
N PHE A 88 4.80 9.84 6.14
CA PHE A 88 5.25 8.72 5.31
C PHE A 88 6.19 9.17 4.20
N GLY A 89 6.68 10.41 4.25
CA GLY A 89 7.66 10.96 3.31
C GLY A 89 9.04 10.32 3.46
N ILE A 90 9.88 10.44 2.42
CA ILE A 90 11.21 9.83 2.40
C ILE A 90 12.09 10.24 3.60
N HIS A 91 11.96 11.48 4.06
CA HIS A 91 12.65 12.01 5.23
C HIS A 91 12.35 11.18 6.49
N ARG A 92 11.05 10.96 6.76
CA ARG A 92 10.59 10.23 7.93
C ARG A 92 10.98 8.75 7.85
N LEU A 93 10.90 8.14 6.67
CA LEU A 93 11.30 6.74 6.51
C LEU A 93 12.81 6.53 6.70
N VAL A 94 13.64 7.46 6.23
CA VAL A 94 15.10 7.43 6.47
C VAL A 94 15.41 7.63 7.96
N GLU A 95 14.75 8.58 8.61
CA GLU A 95 14.90 8.82 10.06
C GLU A 95 14.60 7.56 10.88
N LEU A 96 13.45 6.93 10.63
CA LEU A 96 13.05 5.67 11.27
C LEU A 96 13.99 4.50 10.93
N GLY A 97 14.60 4.53 9.75
CA GLY A 97 15.59 3.55 9.31
C GLY A 97 16.89 3.55 10.12
N ARG A 98 17.22 4.66 10.80
CA ARG A 98 18.43 4.76 11.64
C ARG A 98 18.47 3.74 12.76
N ASN A 99 17.31 3.41 13.33
CA ASN A 99 17.18 2.39 14.37
C ASN A 99 17.54 0.97 13.87
N ALA A 100 17.50 0.75 12.55
CA ALA A 100 17.95 -0.48 11.88
C ALA A 100 19.35 -0.34 11.25
N GLY A 101 20.13 0.67 11.67
CA GLY A 101 21.47 0.94 11.15
C GLY A 101 21.50 1.47 9.72
N LYS A 102 20.38 2.01 9.20
CA LYS A 102 20.29 2.57 7.85
C LYS A 102 20.41 4.08 7.84
N LYS A 103 20.99 4.63 6.78
CA LYS A 103 21.05 6.07 6.50
C LYS A 103 20.67 6.39 5.06
N ALA A 104 20.57 7.67 4.74
CA ALA A 104 20.39 8.10 3.35
C ALA A 104 21.57 7.64 2.49
N GLY A 105 21.29 7.11 1.31
CA GLY A 105 22.28 6.49 0.41
C GLY A 105 22.40 4.98 0.55
N ASP A 106 21.98 4.40 1.67
CA ASP A 106 22.00 2.95 1.85
C ASP A 106 20.91 2.26 1.04
N TRP A 107 21.13 0.98 0.74
CA TRP A 107 20.06 0.11 0.28
C TRP A 107 19.23 -0.42 1.46
N TYR A 108 17.91 -0.44 1.26
CA TYR A 108 16.92 -0.95 2.21
C TYR A 108 16.31 -2.24 1.65
N GLY A 109 16.30 -3.31 2.45
CA GLY A 109 15.64 -4.56 2.08
C GLY A 109 14.15 -4.58 2.44
N PRO A 110 13.34 -5.47 1.81
CA PRO A 110 11.89 -5.55 2.04
C PRO A 110 11.50 -5.76 3.51
N SER A 111 12.27 -6.57 4.25
CA SER A 111 12.01 -6.84 5.67
C SER A 111 12.23 -5.61 6.54
N ILE A 112 13.31 -4.86 6.30
CA ILE A 112 13.62 -3.66 7.09
C ILE A 112 12.55 -2.60 6.86
N VAL A 113 12.15 -2.37 5.60
CA VAL A 113 11.12 -1.36 5.31
C VAL A 113 9.76 -1.75 5.87
N ALA A 114 9.43 -3.05 5.98
CA ALA A 114 8.19 -3.48 6.63
C ALA A 114 8.11 -3.01 8.09
N HIS A 115 9.21 -3.13 8.84
CA HIS A 115 9.29 -2.62 10.22
C HIS A 115 9.30 -1.09 10.28
N ILE A 116 9.93 -0.41 9.32
CA ILE A 116 9.87 1.06 9.21
C ILE A 116 8.42 1.52 8.99
N LEU A 117 7.67 0.90 8.08
CA LEU A 117 6.26 1.22 7.85
C LEU A 117 5.42 1.01 9.11
N ARG A 118 5.68 -0.08 9.85
CA ARG A 118 5.02 -0.32 11.14
C ARG A 118 5.24 0.84 12.11
N ARG A 119 6.48 1.26 12.32
CA ARG A 119 6.79 2.40 13.20
C ARG A 119 6.19 3.71 12.70
N ALA A 120 6.22 3.95 11.39
CA ALA A 120 5.66 5.16 10.82
C ALA A 120 4.15 5.27 11.11
N VAL A 121 3.39 4.18 10.91
CA VAL A 121 1.95 4.12 11.21
C VAL A 121 1.67 4.24 12.70
N GLU A 122 2.44 3.56 13.56
CA GLU A 122 2.32 3.67 15.03
C GLU A 122 2.48 5.12 15.52
N THR A 123 3.28 5.94 14.83
CA THR A 123 3.53 7.35 15.19
C THR A 123 2.63 8.36 14.47
N CYS A 124 1.65 7.92 13.69
CA CYS A 124 0.75 8.79 12.92
C CYS A 124 -0.73 8.51 13.28
N PRO A 125 -1.28 9.23 14.28
CA PRO A 125 -2.67 9.08 14.71
C PRO A 125 -3.70 9.32 13.58
N GLU A 126 -3.34 10.13 12.58
CA GLU A 126 -4.20 10.48 11.45
C GLU A 126 -4.52 9.28 10.54
N THR A 127 -3.82 8.15 10.69
CA THR A 127 -4.09 6.91 9.95
C THR A 127 -5.43 6.25 10.30
N GLY A 128 -6.14 6.74 11.32
CA GLY A 128 -7.56 6.42 11.49
C GLY A 128 -7.84 5.04 12.06
N GLY A 129 -6.96 4.48 12.89
CA GLY A 129 -7.15 3.16 13.51
C GLY A 129 -6.55 2.01 12.69
N LEU A 130 -5.76 2.35 11.67
CA LEU A 130 -4.91 1.41 10.96
C LEU A 130 -3.71 1.01 11.82
N SER A 131 -3.46 -0.29 11.94
CA SER A 131 -2.22 -0.84 12.48
C SER A 131 -1.45 -1.57 11.39
N VAL A 132 -0.15 -1.79 11.60
CA VAL A 132 0.67 -2.64 10.72
C VAL A 132 1.26 -3.76 11.55
N TYR A 133 1.01 -4.99 11.13
CA TYR A 133 1.61 -6.19 11.70
C TYR A 133 2.72 -6.67 10.76
N VAL A 134 3.89 -7.02 11.30
CA VAL A 134 4.97 -7.64 10.52
C VAL A 134 5.20 -9.04 11.07
N SER A 135 5.06 -10.06 10.21
CA SER A 135 5.24 -11.46 10.62
C SER A 135 6.66 -11.72 11.12
N GLN A 136 6.79 -12.65 12.05
CA GLN A 136 8.08 -13.19 12.48
C GLN A 136 8.26 -14.56 11.84
N ASP A 137 9.44 -14.84 11.27
CA ASP A 137 9.77 -16.14 10.67
C ASP A 137 8.70 -16.65 9.68
N CYS A 138 8.20 -15.74 8.83
CA CYS A 138 7.12 -16.00 7.87
C CYS A 138 5.80 -16.49 8.48
N THR A 139 5.62 -16.35 9.80
CA THR A 139 4.47 -16.84 10.56
C THR A 139 3.62 -15.68 11.07
N VAL A 140 2.31 -15.77 10.84
CA VAL A 140 1.33 -14.78 11.31
C VAL A 140 0.53 -15.39 12.47
N TYR A 141 0.67 -14.82 13.66
CA TYR A 141 -0.06 -15.24 14.84
C TYR A 141 -1.45 -14.60 14.87
N LYS A 142 -2.49 -15.43 14.68
CA LYS A 142 -3.87 -14.95 14.59
C LYS A 142 -4.34 -14.15 15.81
N GLY A 143 -3.89 -14.56 17.02
CA GLY A 143 -4.22 -13.88 18.28
C GLY A 143 -3.72 -12.44 18.30
N ASP A 144 -2.45 -12.22 17.95
CA ASP A 144 -1.84 -10.88 17.88
C ASP A 144 -2.59 -9.98 16.91
N VAL A 145 -2.89 -10.49 15.72
CA VAL A 145 -3.60 -9.74 14.68
C VAL A 145 -5.04 -9.45 15.10
N ALA A 146 -5.71 -10.39 15.76
CA ALA A 146 -7.04 -10.19 16.31
C ALA A 146 -7.05 -9.08 17.37
N GLY A 147 -6.07 -9.05 18.27
CA GLY A 147 -5.90 -7.98 19.27
C GLY A 147 -5.77 -6.59 18.62
N LEU A 148 -5.04 -6.48 17.50
CA LEU A 148 -4.91 -5.21 16.77
C LEU A 148 -6.23 -4.71 16.16
N VAL A 149 -7.10 -5.60 15.68
CA VAL A 149 -8.36 -5.22 15.02
C VAL A 149 -9.58 -5.18 15.94
N GLN A 150 -9.56 -5.88 17.07
CA GLN A 150 -10.61 -5.83 18.10
C GLN A 150 -10.31 -4.75 19.14
N GLY A 151 -9.02 -4.55 19.41
CA GLY A 151 -8.51 -3.59 20.36
C GLY A 151 -8.24 -4.19 21.73
N ASP A 152 -7.01 -4.04 22.19
CA ASP A 152 -6.66 -4.31 23.58
C ASP A 152 -7.39 -3.33 24.51
N ALA A 153 -7.81 -3.83 25.68
CA ALA A 153 -8.46 -3.04 26.73
C ALA A 153 -7.59 -1.84 27.22
N GLU A 154 -6.28 -1.88 26.96
CA GLU A 154 -5.32 -0.81 27.32
C GLU A 154 -5.18 0.30 26.26
N ARG A 155 -5.62 0.08 25.02
CA ARG A 155 -5.62 1.13 24.00
C ARG A 155 -6.88 1.98 24.18
N THR A 156 -6.71 3.31 24.19
CA THR A 156 -7.80 4.29 24.28
C THR A 156 -8.99 3.85 23.43
N ALA A 157 -10.18 3.86 24.02
CA ALA A 157 -11.41 3.47 23.35
C ALA A 157 -11.48 4.15 21.97
N PRO A 158 -11.80 3.41 20.90
CA PRO A 158 -11.88 4.02 19.57
C PRO A 158 -12.93 5.14 19.63
N GLU A 159 -12.64 6.27 18.99
CA GLU A 159 -13.63 7.32 18.82
C GLU A 159 -14.90 6.73 18.18
N PRO A 160 -16.10 7.17 18.56
CA PRO A 160 -17.35 6.63 18.02
C PRO A 160 -17.35 6.64 16.48
N GLY A 161 -17.31 5.44 15.87
CA GLY A 161 -17.29 5.25 14.42
C GLY A 161 -15.91 5.01 13.78
N GLN A 162 -14.82 4.97 14.57
CA GLN A 162 -13.48 4.66 14.06
C GLN A 162 -13.29 3.16 13.82
N ARG A 163 -13.20 2.75 12.55
CA ARG A 163 -12.98 1.36 12.16
C ARG A 163 -11.52 0.97 12.38
N ARG A 164 -11.25 -0.08 13.15
CA ARG A 164 -9.90 -0.66 13.26
C ARG A 164 -9.60 -1.57 12.07
N ALA A 165 -8.37 -1.53 11.60
CA ALA A 165 -7.89 -2.39 10.53
C ALA A 165 -6.40 -2.66 10.69
N VAL A 166 -5.91 -3.67 9.97
CA VAL A 166 -4.51 -4.06 9.98
C VAL A 166 -4.00 -4.30 8.56
N VAL A 167 -2.83 -3.75 8.26
CA VAL A 167 -2.00 -4.20 7.14
C VAL A 167 -1.01 -5.23 7.67
N ILE A 168 -1.09 -6.45 7.18
CA ILE A 168 -0.20 -7.56 7.53
C ILE A 168 0.90 -7.62 6.48
N LEU A 169 2.14 -7.44 6.90
CA LEU A 169 3.33 -7.53 6.07
C LEU A 169 4.06 -8.83 6.39
N VAL A 170 4.30 -9.64 5.36
CA VAL A 170 4.99 -10.92 5.48
C VAL A 170 6.28 -10.87 4.68
N PRO A 171 7.43 -10.49 5.30
CA PRO A 171 8.73 -10.62 4.68
C PRO A 171 9.05 -12.09 4.45
N VAL A 172 9.44 -12.44 3.23
CA VAL A 172 9.72 -13.83 2.83
C VAL A 172 10.96 -13.89 1.94
N ARG A 173 11.55 -15.09 1.88
CA ARG A 173 12.56 -15.44 0.87
C ARG A 173 12.11 -16.68 0.11
N LEU A 174 11.65 -16.48 -1.11
CA LEU A 174 11.02 -17.50 -1.96
C LEU A 174 12.03 -18.28 -2.84
N GLY A 175 13.31 -18.27 -2.47
CA GLY A 175 14.37 -18.90 -3.24
C GLY A 175 15.77 -18.43 -2.84
N GLY A 176 16.78 -19.04 -3.45
CA GLY A 176 18.18 -18.67 -3.29
C GLY A 176 18.53 -17.46 -4.17
N GLU A 177 19.22 -17.70 -5.28
CA GLU A 177 19.58 -16.64 -6.23
C GLU A 177 18.42 -16.25 -7.16
N SER A 178 17.54 -17.20 -7.44
CA SER A 178 16.32 -17.04 -8.23
C SER A 178 15.09 -17.50 -7.46
N LEU A 179 13.93 -17.02 -7.90
CA LEU A 179 12.64 -17.50 -7.39
C LEU A 179 12.51 -19.01 -7.62
N ASN A 180 12.11 -19.75 -6.58
CA ASN A 180 11.80 -21.17 -6.71
C ASN A 180 10.49 -21.33 -7.52
N PRO A 181 10.48 -22.11 -8.62
CA PRO A 181 9.29 -22.31 -9.46
C PRO A 181 8.03 -22.75 -8.71
N VAL A 182 8.15 -23.42 -7.56
CA VAL A 182 7.00 -23.82 -6.73
C VAL A 182 6.14 -22.62 -6.28
N TYR A 183 6.72 -21.42 -6.22
CA TYR A 183 6.02 -20.20 -5.84
C TYR A 183 5.55 -19.36 -7.04
N VAL A 184 5.76 -19.80 -8.28
CA VAL A 184 5.41 -19.01 -9.47
C VAL A 184 3.89 -18.95 -9.70
N ASP A 185 3.18 -20.03 -9.43
CA ASP A 185 1.72 -20.11 -9.58
C ASP A 185 0.96 -19.54 -8.36
N CYS A 186 1.62 -18.69 -7.59
CA CYS A 186 1.08 -18.14 -6.36
C CYS A 186 -0.08 -17.16 -6.65
N GLU A 187 -1.29 -17.56 -6.26
CA GLU A 187 -2.52 -16.82 -6.48
C GLU A 187 -2.73 -15.64 -5.52
N LEU A 188 -1.74 -15.30 -4.67
CA LEU A 188 -1.91 -14.29 -3.62
C LEU A 188 -2.30 -12.92 -4.18
N LEU A 189 -1.80 -12.53 -5.35
CA LEU A 189 -2.16 -11.26 -6.00
C LEU A 189 -3.60 -11.25 -6.56
N LYS A 190 -4.30 -12.39 -6.60
CA LYS A 190 -5.74 -12.48 -6.89
C LYS A 190 -6.60 -12.14 -5.67
N LEU A 191 -6.05 -12.29 -4.47
CA LEU A 191 -6.82 -12.16 -3.24
C LEU A 191 -7.32 -10.73 -3.07
N LYS A 192 -8.56 -10.60 -2.60
CA LYS A 192 -9.15 -9.29 -2.34
C LYS A 192 -8.45 -8.61 -1.18
N SER A 193 -7.93 -9.38 -0.24
CA SER A 193 -7.20 -8.82 0.88
C SER A 193 -5.75 -8.46 0.52
N CYS A 194 -5.21 -8.87 -0.63
CA CYS A 194 -3.83 -8.54 -1.00
C CYS A 194 -3.68 -7.05 -1.35
N VAL A 195 -2.64 -6.43 -0.80
CA VAL A 195 -2.22 -5.05 -1.09
C VAL A 195 -0.92 -4.99 -1.88
N GLY A 196 -0.54 -6.11 -2.50
CA GLY A 196 0.63 -6.23 -3.37
C GLY A 196 1.87 -6.77 -2.68
N ILE A 197 2.97 -6.80 -3.43
CA ILE A 197 4.27 -7.33 -3.01
C ILE A 197 5.32 -6.24 -3.28
N ILE A 198 6.20 -5.98 -2.33
CA ILE A 198 7.41 -5.17 -2.57
C ILE A 198 8.63 -6.06 -2.56
N GLY A 199 9.58 -5.84 -3.46
CA GLY A 199 10.74 -6.71 -3.58
C GLY A 199 11.73 -6.19 -4.60
N GLY A 200 12.77 -6.97 -4.87
CA GLY A 200 13.77 -6.64 -5.89
C GLY A 200 15.17 -6.44 -5.34
N LYS A 201 16.11 -6.32 -6.28
CA LYS A 201 17.54 -6.20 -6.01
C LYS A 201 17.93 -4.80 -5.54
N PRO A 202 19.13 -4.64 -4.96
CA PRO A 202 19.73 -3.33 -4.76
C PRO A 202 19.59 -2.43 -5.99
N ARG A 203 19.06 -1.23 -5.78
CA ARG A 203 18.79 -0.19 -6.80
C ARG A 203 17.74 -0.55 -7.87
N HIS A 204 17.06 -1.68 -7.73
CA HIS A 204 16.03 -2.14 -8.66
C HIS A 204 14.86 -2.79 -7.91
N SER A 205 14.30 -2.04 -6.97
CA SER A 205 13.12 -2.46 -6.20
C SER A 205 11.82 -2.06 -6.91
N LEU A 206 10.80 -2.91 -6.78
CA LEU A 206 9.52 -2.79 -7.46
C LEU A 206 8.37 -3.03 -6.47
N TYR A 207 7.21 -2.47 -6.82
CA TYR A 207 5.93 -2.77 -6.19
C TYR A 207 5.03 -3.50 -7.20
N PHE A 208 4.75 -4.75 -6.89
CA PHE A 208 3.93 -5.65 -7.69
C PHE A 208 2.50 -5.59 -7.20
N VAL A 209 1.61 -5.18 -8.09
CA VAL A 209 0.22 -4.87 -7.72
C VAL A 209 -0.78 -5.94 -8.18
N GLY A 210 -0.41 -6.84 -9.07
CA GLY A 210 -1.31 -7.86 -9.62
C GLY A 210 -0.57 -8.90 -10.47
N PHE A 211 -1.25 -9.58 -11.39
CA PHE A 211 -0.63 -10.50 -12.36
C PHE A 211 -1.51 -10.60 -13.62
N GLN A 212 -0.92 -10.85 -14.78
CA GLN A 212 -1.63 -11.07 -16.04
C GLN A 212 -1.02 -12.27 -16.77
N GLY A 213 -1.83 -13.30 -16.99
CA GLY A 213 -1.46 -14.53 -17.68
C GLY A 213 -1.91 -15.77 -16.91
N THR A 214 -2.42 -16.77 -17.61
CA THR A 214 -2.62 -18.13 -17.10
C THR A 214 -1.39 -18.95 -17.50
N GLY A 215 -0.32 -18.91 -16.71
CA GLY A 215 0.92 -19.64 -16.94
C GLY A 215 2.21 -18.83 -16.77
N ALA A 216 3.34 -19.53 -16.62
CA ALA A 216 4.68 -19.06 -16.28
C ALA A 216 5.20 -17.90 -17.15
N GLY A 217 4.77 -16.68 -16.85
CA GLY A 217 5.16 -15.47 -17.59
C GLY A 217 4.43 -14.22 -17.11
N ALA A 218 4.05 -14.16 -15.84
CA ALA A 218 3.09 -13.17 -15.36
C ALA A 218 3.74 -11.83 -14.96
N GLY A 219 3.30 -10.74 -15.59
CA GLY A 219 3.57 -9.35 -15.19
C GLY A 219 2.37 -8.70 -14.51
N ALA A 220 2.59 -7.72 -13.63
CA ALA A 220 1.69 -7.44 -12.50
C ALA A 220 0.76 -6.22 -12.62
N TYR A 221 -0.60 -6.36 -12.65
CA TYR A 221 -1.56 -5.22 -12.45
C TYR A 221 -2.92 -5.52 -11.79
N PRO A 222 -3.47 -4.54 -11.05
CA PRO A 222 -4.85 -4.08 -11.08
C PRO A 222 -4.93 -2.73 -11.83
N PRO A 223 -6.11 -2.31 -12.32
CA PRO A 223 -6.27 -1.04 -13.02
C PRO A 223 -5.98 0.15 -12.08
N PRO A 224 -5.32 1.22 -12.57
CA PRO A 224 -5.26 2.47 -11.84
C PRO A 224 -6.69 2.99 -11.63
N GLN A 225 -7.06 3.30 -10.39
CA GLN A 225 -8.25 4.10 -10.14
C GLN A 225 -8.00 5.49 -10.75
N SER A 226 -8.64 5.78 -11.87
CA SER A 226 -8.50 7.06 -12.56
C SER A 226 -9.32 8.12 -11.83
N PHE A 227 -8.67 8.95 -11.03
CA PHE A 227 -9.25 10.19 -10.53
C PHE A 227 -9.03 11.32 -11.57
N PRO A 228 -9.96 12.29 -11.71
CA PRO A 228 -9.75 13.45 -12.55
C PRO A 228 -8.54 14.28 -12.05
N ALA A 229 -7.62 14.65 -12.97
CA ALA A 229 -6.31 15.25 -12.68
C ALA A 229 -6.36 16.76 -12.32
N PRO A 230 -5.29 17.37 -11.74
CA PRO A 230 -3.95 16.83 -11.41
C PRO A 230 -3.60 16.82 -9.89
N PRO A 231 -2.62 16.00 -9.43
CA PRO A 231 -1.18 16.23 -9.65
C PRO A 231 -0.50 15.07 -10.42
N GLN A 232 0.12 15.39 -11.55
CA GLN A 232 0.69 14.44 -12.51
C GLN A 232 2.04 13.81 -12.13
N SER A 233 2.35 13.56 -10.85
CA SER A 233 3.57 12.82 -10.45
C SER A 233 3.34 11.54 -9.63
N PHE A 234 2.16 11.38 -9.01
CA PHE A 234 1.91 10.27 -8.06
C PHE A 234 1.02 9.15 -8.62
N HIS A 235 0.56 9.28 -9.87
CA HIS A 235 -0.26 8.26 -10.55
C HIS A 235 0.43 7.75 -11.80
N CYS A 236 0.49 6.42 -11.94
CA CYS A 236 1.04 5.77 -13.13
C CYS A 236 -0.10 5.30 -14.04
N GLY A 237 -0.25 5.91 -15.21
CA GLY A 237 -1.22 5.48 -16.23
C GLY A 237 -0.74 4.34 -17.14
N SER A 238 0.54 4.01 -17.07
CA SER A 238 1.19 3.03 -17.96
C SER A 238 2.04 2.09 -17.12
N PRO A 239 1.42 1.09 -16.49
CA PRO A 239 2.13 0.30 -15.52
C PRO A 239 3.10 -0.66 -16.28
N ARG A 240 4.08 -1.29 -15.59
CA ARG A 240 5.13 -2.13 -16.22
C ARG A 240 5.03 -3.63 -15.92
N LYS A 241 5.39 -4.46 -16.91
CA LYS A 241 5.35 -5.93 -16.84
C LYS A 241 6.75 -6.51 -16.71
N MET A 242 6.85 -7.64 -16.02
CA MET A 242 8.02 -8.52 -16.03
C MET A 242 7.57 -9.96 -15.86
N ALA A 243 8.36 -10.95 -16.27
CA ALA A 243 8.05 -12.34 -16.00
C ALA A 243 8.20 -12.64 -14.50
N PHE A 244 7.25 -13.37 -13.92
CA PHE A 244 7.24 -13.69 -12.49
C PHE A 244 8.52 -14.42 -12.03
N GLY A 245 9.05 -15.35 -12.84
CA GLY A 245 10.32 -16.03 -12.56
C GLY A 245 11.56 -15.12 -12.53
N LYS A 246 11.46 -13.87 -13.01
CA LYS A 246 12.52 -12.85 -12.90
C LYS A 246 12.40 -12.01 -11.62
N MET A 247 11.36 -12.21 -10.81
CA MET A 247 11.21 -11.55 -9.52
C MET A 247 12.36 -11.98 -8.61
N ASP A 248 12.92 -11.02 -7.86
CA ASP A 248 13.89 -11.34 -6.82
C ASP A 248 13.20 -12.15 -5.70
N PRO A 249 13.82 -13.22 -5.19
CA PRO A 249 13.20 -14.06 -4.18
C PRO A 249 13.04 -13.35 -2.83
N SER A 250 13.72 -12.23 -2.56
CA SER A 250 13.50 -11.43 -1.36
C SER A 250 12.38 -10.42 -1.58
N CYS A 251 11.27 -10.60 -0.88
CA CYS A 251 10.11 -9.72 -0.97
C CYS A 251 9.32 -9.64 0.35
N THR A 252 8.39 -8.70 0.42
CA THR A 252 7.39 -8.58 1.48
C THR A 252 6.02 -8.55 0.84
N ILE A 253 5.15 -9.48 1.25
CA ILE A 253 3.77 -9.59 0.78
C ILE A 253 2.86 -8.84 1.74
N GLY A 254 1.96 -8.01 1.22
CA GLY A 254 1.01 -7.26 2.03
C GLY A 254 -0.41 -7.80 1.93
N PHE A 255 -1.11 -7.86 3.06
CA PHE A 255 -2.54 -8.08 3.15
C PHE A 255 -3.22 -7.00 3.99
N TYR A 256 -4.52 -6.77 3.76
CA TYR A 256 -5.34 -5.83 4.50
C TYR A 256 -6.56 -6.55 5.06
N ALA A 257 -6.80 -6.40 6.36
CA ALA A 257 -7.96 -6.93 7.06
C ALA A 257 -8.63 -5.83 7.88
N ALA A 258 -9.95 -5.70 7.76
CA ALA A 258 -10.69 -4.58 8.32
C ALA A 258 -11.71 -5.07 9.36
N GLY A 259 -11.35 -4.94 10.64
CA GLY A 259 -12.07 -5.54 11.76
C GLY A 259 -11.86 -7.05 11.86
N GLY A 260 -12.50 -7.68 12.84
CA GLY A 260 -12.44 -9.13 13.04
C GLY A 260 -12.98 -9.94 11.86
N SER A 261 -14.11 -9.53 11.29
CA SER A 261 -14.69 -10.22 10.12
C SER A 261 -13.78 -10.19 8.90
N GLY A 262 -13.08 -9.06 8.64
CA GLY A 262 -12.11 -8.98 7.55
C GLY A 262 -10.90 -9.89 7.76
N LEU A 263 -10.51 -10.16 9.01
CA LEU A 263 -9.44 -11.10 9.33
C LEU A 263 -9.88 -12.56 9.10
N GLU A 264 -11.11 -12.89 9.46
CA GLU A 264 -11.71 -14.20 9.19
C GLU A 264 -11.83 -14.47 7.69
N GLU A 265 -12.30 -13.47 6.92
CA GLU A 265 -12.36 -13.53 5.45
C GLU A 265 -10.97 -13.76 4.85
N LEU A 266 -9.95 -13.03 5.30
CA LEU A 266 -8.56 -13.23 4.85
C LEU A 266 -8.07 -14.64 5.18
N CYS A 267 -8.33 -15.17 6.37
CA CYS A 267 -7.95 -16.53 6.74
C CYS A 267 -8.64 -17.57 5.85
N ALA A 268 -9.93 -17.37 5.54
CA ALA A 268 -10.69 -18.26 4.66
C ALA A 268 -10.20 -18.19 3.21
N GLU A 269 -9.80 -17.00 2.73
CA GLU A 269 -9.15 -16.82 1.42
C GLU A 269 -7.82 -17.55 1.34
N LEU A 270 -6.95 -17.38 2.35
CA LEU A 270 -5.62 -18.00 2.38
C LEU A 270 -5.66 -19.52 2.52
N ASN A 271 -6.64 -20.09 3.21
CA ASN A 271 -6.79 -21.56 3.33
C ASN A 271 -7.21 -22.24 2.01
N ARG A 272 -7.58 -21.47 0.98
CA ARG A 272 -8.00 -22.00 -0.34
C ARG A 272 -6.88 -21.95 -1.38
N VAL A 273 -5.77 -21.27 -1.08
CA VAL A 273 -4.59 -21.11 -1.94
C VAL A 273 -3.53 -22.10 -1.49
#